data_AF-A0A953K474-F1
#
_entry.id   AF-A0A953K474-F1
#
_cell.length_a   1.000
_cell.length_b   1.000
_cell.length_c   1.000
_cell.angle_alpha   90.00
_cell.angle_beta   90.00
_cell.angle_gamma   90.00
#
_symmetry.space_group_name_H-M   'P 1'
#
loop_
_entity.id
_entity.type
_entity.pdbx_description
1 polymer ?
#
loop_
_entity_poly.entity_id
_entity_poly.type
_entity_poly.pdbx_seq_one_letter_code
_entity_poly.pdbx_strand_id
1 'polypeptide(L)'
;RDNISALMIAGGWVEGLYMATQVCKTHDTPELRQRIADQQYPLGELIELMGTYSTDDPAVSGVKSDLDALAGLFAALPTPAASTVTQENGVAVIGGGAAPAAITDDQLKAITEKTATIRNGYIN
;
A
#
# COMPACT_ATOMS: atom_id res chain seq x y z
N ARG A 1 -2.97 24.76 -9.73
CA ARG A 1 -1.59 24.21 -9.74
C ARG A 1 -1.48 23.10 -8.71
N ASP A 2 -2.05 23.31 -7.53
CA ASP A 2 -2.06 22.37 -6.41
C ASP A 2 -2.66 21.00 -6.77
N ASN A 3 -3.80 20.96 -7.51
CA ASN A 3 -4.38 19.70 -8.00
C ASN A 3 -3.41 18.87 -8.88
N ILE A 4 -2.59 19.51 -9.71
CA ILE A 4 -1.63 18.80 -10.58
C ILE A 4 -0.55 18.15 -9.72
N SER A 5 -0.05 18.84 -8.69
CA SER A 5 0.93 18.28 -7.77
C SER A 5 0.38 17.05 -7.04
N ALA A 6 -0.86 17.11 -6.59
CA ALA A 6 -1.54 15.97 -5.94
C ALA A 6 -1.63 14.76 -6.88
N LEU A 7 -2.07 14.98 -8.12
CA LEU A 7 -2.18 13.94 -9.13
C LEU A 7 -0.82 13.33 -9.50
N MET A 8 0.24 14.14 -9.57
CA MET A 8 1.61 13.66 -9.80
C MET A 8 2.11 12.76 -8.67
N ILE A 9 1.85 13.13 -7.41
CA ILE A 9 2.22 12.31 -6.24
C ILE A 9 1.44 11.00 -6.27
N ALA A 10 0.13 11.05 -6.48
CA ALA A 10 -0.71 9.85 -6.55
C ALA A 10 -0.30 8.91 -7.70
N GLY A 11 -0.05 9.46 -8.89
CA GLY A 11 0.42 8.69 -10.04
C GLY A 11 1.78 8.02 -9.78
N GLY A 12 2.71 8.73 -9.16
CA GLY A 12 4.01 8.18 -8.77
C GLY A 12 3.88 7.04 -7.74
N TRP A 13 2.98 7.17 -6.77
CA TRP A 13 2.71 6.13 -5.79
C TRP A 13 2.09 4.87 -6.44
N VAL A 14 1.10 5.05 -7.34
CA VAL A 14 0.48 3.94 -8.09
C VAL A 14 1.53 3.20 -8.94
N GLU A 15 2.42 3.92 -9.62
CA GLU A 15 3.49 3.31 -10.42
C GLU A 15 4.47 2.53 -9.54
N GLY A 16 4.85 3.08 -8.38
CA GLY A 16 5.72 2.40 -7.42
C GLY A 16 5.12 1.08 -6.91
N LEU A 17 3.84 1.09 -6.55
CA LEU A 17 3.13 -0.12 -6.14
C LEU A 17 3.00 -1.14 -7.30
N TYR A 18 2.72 -0.66 -8.52
CA TYR A 18 2.69 -1.52 -9.69
C TYR A 18 4.03 -2.22 -9.92
N MET A 19 5.14 -1.49 -9.88
CA MET A 19 6.48 -2.07 -10.01
C MET A 19 6.76 -3.09 -8.90
N ALA A 20 6.47 -2.76 -7.64
CA ALA A 20 6.68 -3.68 -6.51
C ALA A 20 5.91 -4.99 -6.70
N THR A 21 4.63 -4.91 -7.09
CA THR A 21 3.80 -6.10 -7.35
C THR A 21 4.26 -6.90 -8.56
N GLN A 22 4.75 -6.26 -9.64
CA GLN A 22 5.32 -6.98 -10.78
C GLN A 22 6.62 -7.70 -10.41
N VAL A 23 7.51 -7.06 -9.64
CA VAL A 23 8.74 -7.68 -9.14
C VAL A 23 8.41 -8.88 -8.25
N CYS A 24 7.37 -8.79 -7.42
CA CYS A 24 6.95 -9.90 -6.55
C CYS A 24 6.46 -11.12 -7.32
N LYS A 25 6.02 -10.99 -8.59
CA LYS A 25 5.66 -12.14 -9.43
C LYS A 25 6.87 -12.98 -9.83
N THR A 26 8.05 -12.37 -9.96
CA THR A 26 9.27 -13.05 -10.42
C THR A 26 10.28 -13.29 -9.30
N HIS A 27 10.21 -12.48 -8.24
CA HIS A 27 11.08 -12.54 -7.07
C HIS A 27 10.24 -12.48 -5.80
N ASP A 28 9.46 -13.53 -5.59
CA ASP A 28 8.56 -13.63 -4.45
C ASP A 28 9.34 -13.94 -3.16
N THR A 29 9.51 -12.93 -2.30
CA THR A 29 10.12 -13.11 -0.98
C THR A 29 9.18 -12.60 0.12
N PRO A 30 9.23 -13.19 1.32
CA PRO A 30 8.43 -12.71 2.45
C PRO A 30 8.62 -11.22 2.76
N GLU A 31 9.84 -10.71 2.63
CA GLU A 31 10.17 -9.30 2.87
C GLU A 31 9.54 -8.40 1.81
N LEU A 32 9.49 -8.83 0.55
CA LEU A 32 8.86 -8.06 -0.52
C LEU A 32 7.33 -8.06 -0.35
N ARG A 33 6.74 -9.20 -0.02
CA ARG A 33 5.31 -9.30 0.33
C ARG A 33 4.97 -8.37 1.50
N GLN A 34 5.81 -8.34 2.52
CA GLN A 34 5.62 -7.45 3.65
C GLN A 34 5.71 -5.98 3.23
N ARG A 35 6.69 -5.60 2.42
CA ARG A 35 6.81 -4.22 1.94
C ARG A 35 5.61 -3.78 1.10
N ILE A 36 5.02 -4.69 0.33
CA ILE A 36 3.76 -4.44 -0.38
C ILE A 36 2.64 -4.24 0.63
N ALA A 37 2.50 -5.12 1.63
CA ALA A 37 1.50 -4.99 2.70
C ALA A 37 1.60 -3.65 3.44
N ASP A 38 2.83 -3.21 3.71
CA ASP A 38 3.12 -1.96 4.42
C ASP A 38 2.77 -0.72 3.59
N GLN A 39 2.50 -0.85 2.29
CA GLN A 39 2.02 0.29 1.48
C GLN A 39 0.65 0.81 1.94
N GLN A 40 -0.07 0.09 2.81
CA GLN A 40 -1.29 0.58 3.46
C GLN A 40 -1.07 1.89 4.23
N TYR A 41 0.09 2.07 4.86
CA TYR A 41 0.38 3.26 5.67
C TYR A 41 0.55 4.52 4.80
N PRO A 42 1.47 4.56 3.82
CA PRO A 42 1.59 5.72 2.93
C PRO A 42 0.34 5.92 2.06
N LEU A 43 -0.44 4.87 1.76
CA LEU A 43 -1.72 5.02 1.07
C LEU A 43 -2.72 5.84 1.89
N GLY A 44 -2.81 5.59 3.20
CA GLY A 44 -3.66 6.37 4.09
C GLY A 44 -3.30 7.85 4.08
N GLU A 45 -2.01 8.16 4.24
CA GLU A 45 -1.50 9.53 4.19
C GLU A 45 -1.74 10.20 2.82
N LEU A 46 -1.59 9.44 1.73
CA LEU A 46 -1.87 9.94 0.39
C LEU A 46 -3.37 10.27 0.20
N ILE A 47 -4.27 9.43 0.70
CA ILE A 47 -5.72 9.68 0.63
C ILE A 47 -6.09 10.93 1.42
N GLU A 48 -5.51 11.11 2.61
CA GLU A 48 -5.70 12.32 3.42
C GLU A 48 -5.20 13.56 2.68
N LEU A 49 -3.98 13.49 2.13
CA LEU A 49 -3.39 14.56 1.32
C LEU A 49 -4.29 14.90 0.13
N MET A 50 -4.77 13.92 -0.62
CA MET A 50 -5.70 14.12 -1.74
C MET A 50 -6.99 14.82 -1.30
N GLY A 51 -7.47 14.54 -0.08
CA GLY A 51 -8.64 15.22 0.51
C GLY A 51 -8.45 16.69 0.83
N THR A 52 -7.20 17.19 0.88
CA THR A 52 -6.90 18.62 1.10
C THR A 52 -6.98 19.47 -0.17
N TYR A 53 -7.00 18.84 -1.36
CA TYR A 53 -7.10 19.52 -2.64
C TYR A 53 -8.55 19.70 -3.07
N SER A 54 -8.81 20.52 -4.11
CA SER A 54 -10.16 20.76 -4.60
C SER A 54 -10.75 19.47 -5.19
N THR A 55 -11.58 18.79 -4.40
CA THR A 55 -12.29 17.57 -4.78
C THR A 55 -13.40 17.80 -5.82
N ASP A 56 -13.76 19.07 -6.08
CA ASP A 56 -14.66 19.46 -7.17
C ASP A 56 -14.05 19.20 -8.56
N ASP A 57 -12.74 18.98 -8.64
CA ASP A 57 -12.06 18.54 -9.85
C ASP A 57 -12.34 17.04 -10.09
N PRO A 58 -13.00 16.66 -11.20
CA PRO A 58 -13.31 15.27 -11.51
C PRO A 58 -12.08 14.36 -11.57
N ALA A 59 -10.91 14.90 -11.94
CA ALA A 59 -9.68 14.13 -11.99
C ALA A 59 -9.18 13.78 -10.58
N VAL A 60 -9.22 14.75 -9.66
CA VAL A 60 -8.80 14.57 -8.26
C VAL A 60 -9.74 13.63 -7.53
N SER A 61 -11.05 13.81 -7.70
CA SER A 61 -12.06 12.92 -7.10
C SER A 61 -12.00 11.50 -7.68
N GLY A 62 -11.77 11.34 -8.98
CA GLY A 62 -11.57 10.03 -9.62
C GLY A 62 -10.36 9.28 -9.04
N VAL A 63 -9.19 9.93 -8.99
CA VAL A 63 -7.98 9.34 -8.41
C VAL A 63 -8.18 8.99 -6.93
N LYS A 64 -8.81 9.88 -6.15
CA LYS A 64 -9.08 9.58 -4.74
C LYS A 64 -9.97 8.34 -4.59
N SER A 65 -11.00 8.20 -5.41
CA SER A 65 -11.87 7.02 -5.40
C SER A 65 -11.11 5.73 -5.73
N ASP A 66 -10.14 5.79 -6.65
CA ASP A 66 -9.28 4.64 -6.96
C ASP A 66 -8.37 4.25 -5.80
N LEU A 67 -7.79 5.24 -5.12
CA LEU A 67 -6.98 5.04 -3.92
C LEU A 67 -7.82 4.46 -2.77
N ASP A 68 -9.03 4.96 -2.55
CA ASP A 68 -9.96 4.42 -1.55
C ASP A 68 -10.31 2.95 -1.86
N ALA A 69 -10.48 2.59 -3.13
CA ALA A 69 -10.72 1.21 -3.54
C ALA A 69 -9.51 0.29 -3.28
N LEU A 70 -8.27 0.79 -3.44
CA LEU A 70 -7.07 0.07 -3.02
C LEU A 70 -7.00 -0.05 -1.48
N ALA A 71 -7.34 1.01 -0.76
CA ALA A 71 -7.33 1.00 0.71
C ALA A 71 -8.26 -0.07 1.27
N GLY A 72 -9.40 -0.33 0.62
CA GLY A 72 -10.30 -1.44 0.97
C GLY A 72 -9.63 -2.82 0.86
N LEU A 73 -8.74 -3.03 -0.13
CA LEU A 73 -7.98 -4.29 -0.25
C LEU A 73 -6.90 -4.41 0.83
N PHE A 74 -6.23 -3.29 1.15
CA PHE A 74 -5.22 -3.25 2.21
C PHE A 74 -5.82 -3.45 3.61
N ALA A 75 -7.01 -2.91 3.89
CA ALA A 75 -7.70 -3.08 5.16
C ALA A 75 -8.09 -4.53 5.45
N ALA A 76 -8.20 -5.37 4.42
CA ALA A 76 -8.48 -6.80 4.54
C ALA A 76 -7.23 -7.66 4.80
N LEU A 77 -6.04 -7.06 4.86
CA LEU A 77 -4.81 -7.77 5.17
C LEU A 77 -4.75 -8.19 6.63
N PRO A 78 -4.15 -9.35 6.94
CA PRO A 78 -3.94 -9.74 8.32
C PRO A 78 -3.00 -8.76 9.01
N THR A 79 -3.33 -8.39 10.24
CA THR A 79 -2.46 -7.54 11.06
C THR A 79 -1.20 -8.30 11.46
N PRO A 80 0.00 -7.67 11.37
CA PRO A 80 1.21 -8.28 11.90
C PRO A 80 1.02 -8.59 13.39
N ALA A 81 1.50 -9.76 13.82
CA ALA A 81 1.58 -10.04 15.25
C ALA A 81 2.47 -8.98 15.93
N ALA A 82 2.00 -8.42 17.04
CA ALA A 82 2.76 -7.42 17.78
C ALA A 82 4.10 -8.02 18.27
N SER A 83 5.20 -7.28 18.07
CA SER A 83 6.49 -7.63 18.65
C SER A 83 6.37 -7.66 20.18
N THR A 84 6.92 -8.69 20.81
CA THR A 84 6.90 -8.83 22.28
C THR A 84 8.22 -8.36 22.87
N VAL A 85 8.19 -7.42 23.82
CA VAL A 85 9.40 -7.06 24.57
C VAL A 85 9.49 -7.96 25.80
N THR A 86 10.53 -8.80 25.86
CA THR A 86 10.84 -9.66 27.02
C THR A 86 12.11 -9.16 27.70
N GLN A 87 12.20 -9.28 29.02
CA GLN A 87 13.42 -8.95 29.76
C GLN A 87 14.16 -10.24 30.09
N GLU A 88 15.37 -10.40 29.58
CA GLU A 88 16.25 -11.53 29.89
C GLU A 88 17.53 -10.99 30.53
N ASN A 89 17.80 -11.38 31.78
CA ASN A 89 18.96 -10.94 32.56
C ASN A 89 19.17 -9.41 32.65
N GLY A 90 18.08 -8.63 32.74
CA GLY A 90 18.14 -7.17 32.82
C GLY A 90 18.44 -6.46 31.50
N VAL A 91 18.50 -7.21 30.40
CA VAL A 91 18.57 -6.68 29.03
C VAL A 91 17.19 -6.81 28.40
N ALA A 92 16.70 -5.72 27.80
CA ALA A 92 15.49 -5.76 26.99
C ALA A 92 15.79 -6.54 25.69
N VAL A 93 15.19 -7.73 25.56
CA VAL A 93 15.24 -8.55 24.35
C VAL A 93 13.91 -8.39 23.63
N ILE A 94 13.96 -7.89 22.40
CA ILE A 94 12.78 -7.88 21.53
C ILE A 94 12.62 -9.30 20.97
N GLY A 95 11.71 -10.07 21.57
CA GLY A 95 11.26 -11.36 21.08
C GLY A 95 10.00 -11.24 20.23
N GLY A 96 9.57 -12.33 19.60
CA GLY A 96 8.33 -12.33 18.80
C GLY A 96 8.54 -12.02 17.32
N GLY A 97 9.62 -12.55 16.73
CA GLY A 97 9.77 -12.68 15.28
C GLY A 97 8.82 -13.72 14.70
N ALA A 98 7.52 -13.66 15.02
CA ALA A 98 6.56 -14.27 14.12
C ALA A 98 6.72 -13.50 12.81
N ALA A 99 7.02 -14.24 11.73
CA ALA A 99 7.00 -13.66 10.39
C ALA A 99 5.71 -12.85 10.29
N PRO A 100 5.78 -11.56 9.89
CA PRO A 100 4.58 -10.77 9.80
C PRO A 100 3.60 -11.55 8.92
N ALA A 101 2.31 -11.51 9.25
CA ALA A 101 1.31 -12.32 8.57
C ALA A 101 1.41 -12.00 7.07
N ALA A 102 2.10 -12.87 6.33
CA ALA A 102 2.46 -12.58 4.96
C ALA A 102 1.16 -12.52 4.18
N ILE A 103 1.01 -11.50 3.34
CA ILE A 103 -0.17 -11.38 2.50
C ILE A 103 -0.33 -12.69 1.73
N THR A 104 -1.55 -13.21 1.70
CA THR A 104 -1.86 -14.42 0.96
C THR A 104 -1.71 -14.18 -0.53
N ASP A 105 -1.58 -15.26 -1.31
CA ASP A 105 -1.49 -15.16 -2.78
C ASP A 105 -2.71 -14.46 -3.38
N ASP A 106 -3.90 -14.75 -2.85
CA ASP A 106 -5.14 -14.11 -3.30
C ASP A 106 -5.16 -12.61 -3.00
N GLN A 107 -4.69 -12.21 -1.81
CA GLN A 107 -4.56 -10.79 -1.45
C GLN A 107 -3.52 -10.07 -2.33
N LEU A 108 -2.36 -10.68 -2.54
CA LEU A 108 -1.34 -10.13 -3.44
C LEU A 108 -1.89 -9.98 -4.86
N LYS A 109 -2.58 -11.01 -5.37
CA LYS A 109 -3.19 -11.01 -6.69
C LYS A 109 -4.24 -9.89 -6.82
N ALA A 110 -5.13 -9.76 -5.84
CA ALA A 110 -6.15 -8.71 -5.84
C ALA A 110 -5.53 -7.30 -5.88
N ILE A 111 -4.52 -7.03 -5.04
CA ILE A 111 -3.80 -5.75 -5.02
C ILE A 111 -3.11 -5.51 -6.36
N THR A 112 -2.45 -6.53 -6.91
CA THR A 112 -1.74 -6.47 -8.20
C THR A 112 -2.69 -6.12 -9.35
N GLU A 113 -3.81 -6.83 -9.46
CA GLU A 113 -4.79 -6.64 -10.53
C GLU A 113 -5.50 -5.28 -10.42
N LYS A 114 -5.86 -4.88 -9.21
CA LYS A 114 -6.48 -3.56 -8.97
C LYS A 114 -5.51 -2.43 -9.30
N THR A 115 -4.24 -2.55 -8.88
CA THR A 115 -3.21 -1.55 -9.18
C THR A 115 -2.96 -1.44 -10.69
N ALA A 116 -2.87 -2.58 -11.40
CA ALA A 116 -2.73 -2.58 -12.85
C ALA A 116 -3.93 -1.96 -13.57
N THR A 117 -5.15 -2.22 -13.09
CA THR A 117 -6.39 -1.64 -13.63
C THR A 117 -6.39 -0.13 -13.50
N ILE A 118 -6.07 0.39 -12.30
CA ILE A 118 -5.99 1.83 -12.03
C ILE A 118 -4.93 2.48 -12.92
N ARG A 119 -3.70 1.94 -12.92
CA ARG A 119 -2.59 2.44 -13.74
C ARG A 119 -2.98 2.56 -15.22
N ASN A 120 -3.57 1.51 -15.78
CA ASN A 120 -3.93 1.47 -17.19
C ASN A 120 -5.08 2.44 -17.53
N GLY A 121 -5.91 2.81 -16.57
CA GLY A 121 -6.95 3.83 -16.74
C GLY A 121 -6.41 5.24 -16.98
N TYR A 122 -5.14 5.50 -16.65
CA TYR A 122 -4.50 6.82 -16.81
C TYR A 122 -3.46 6.90 -17.94
N ILE A 123 -3.15 5.77 -18.58
CA ILE A 123 -2.14 5.68 -19.66
C ILE A 123 -2.79 5.64 -21.05
N ASN A 124 -4.03 5.14 -21.15
CA ASN A 124 -4.77 5.01 -22.40
C ASN A 124 -5.72 6.18 -22.62
#